data_AF-A0A0F9LMF5-F1
#
_entry.id   AF-A0A0F9LMF5-F1
#
_cell.length_a   1.000
_cell.length_b   1.000
_cell.length_c   1.000
_cell.angle_alpha   90.00
_cell.angle_beta   90.00
_cell.angle_gamma   90.00
#
_symmetry.space_group_name_H-M   'P 1'
#
loop_
_entity.id
_entity.type
_entity.pdbx_description
1 polymer ?
#
loop_
_entity_poly.entity_id
_entity_poly.type
_entity_poly.pdbx_seq_one_letter_code
_entity_poly.pdbx_strand_id
1 'polypeptide(L)'
;MCEAPGAEENKQGRPLVGPAGKMANELLHMAGLQRLALLVLNRVRCRPPRNRLADFPEALAACDQWTIAELAAYDGVHRGAVLMSNIRGYAPCPQGHVFSTQNFGVTGGKKPGRRFCKVCANARRAKRRAEAIAYVAWRKDAPCADCGTFYPSYVMDFDHVRGEKWMKLSQLVTRSVTRATLDAEIAKCDLVCANCHRERTQRRRAA
;
A
#
# COMPACT_ATOMS: atom_id res chain seq x y z
N MET A 1 11.18 -19.33 -0.01
CA MET A 1 12.30 -18.38 0.03
C MET A 1 12.91 -18.39 1.42
N CYS A 2 14.19 -18.71 1.52
CA CYS A 2 14.94 -18.66 2.78
C CYS A 2 15.78 -17.37 2.83
N GLU A 3 16.37 -17.08 3.98
CA GLU A 3 17.15 -15.85 4.16
C GLU A 3 18.53 -15.96 3.51
N ALA A 4 19.32 -16.94 3.92
CA ALA A 4 20.70 -17.11 3.49
C ALA A 4 21.11 -18.60 3.53
N PRO A 5 22.19 -18.99 2.81
CA PRO A 5 22.73 -20.34 2.88
C PRO A 5 23.24 -20.75 4.28
N GLY A 6 22.82 -21.94 4.70
CA GLY A 6 23.37 -22.68 5.84
C GLY A 6 24.81 -23.16 5.62
N ALA A 7 25.43 -23.74 6.65
CA ALA A 7 26.81 -24.26 6.55
C ALA A 7 26.91 -25.41 5.53
N GLU A 8 25.98 -26.36 5.63
CA GLU A 8 25.90 -27.50 4.72
C GLU A 8 25.50 -27.08 3.30
N GLU A 9 24.63 -26.08 3.18
CA GLU A 9 24.22 -25.52 1.88
C GLU A 9 25.40 -24.84 1.19
N ASN A 10 26.22 -24.11 1.94
CA ASN A 10 27.43 -23.46 1.42
C ASN A 10 28.49 -24.48 0.99
N LYS A 11 28.60 -25.62 1.67
CA LYS A 11 29.54 -26.70 1.30
C LYS A 11 29.07 -27.46 0.06
N GLN A 12 27.78 -27.76 -0.03
CA GLN A 12 27.24 -28.66 -1.06
C GLN A 12 26.66 -27.90 -2.27
N GLY A 13 26.54 -26.58 -2.20
CA GLY A 13 25.94 -25.75 -3.27
C GLY A 13 24.44 -26.00 -3.48
N ARG A 14 23.76 -26.64 -2.53
CA ARG A 14 22.35 -27.06 -2.65
C ARG A 14 21.51 -26.48 -1.51
N PRO A 15 20.34 -25.86 -1.79
CA PRO A 15 19.50 -25.28 -0.75
C PRO A 15 18.71 -26.34 0.01
N LEU A 16 18.48 -26.12 1.30
CA LEU A 16 17.72 -26.97 2.23
C LEU A 16 18.31 -28.38 2.41
N VAL A 17 19.65 -28.52 2.47
CA VAL A 17 20.33 -29.80 2.79
C VAL A 17 20.69 -29.95 4.27
N GLY A 18 20.67 -28.86 5.04
CA GLY A 18 20.95 -28.88 6.48
C GLY A 18 19.78 -29.42 7.33
N PRO A 19 19.93 -29.47 8.66
CA PRO A 19 18.89 -29.96 9.57
C PRO A 19 17.52 -29.28 9.39
N ALA A 20 17.51 -27.94 9.29
CA ALA A 20 16.31 -27.18 9.03
C ALA A 20 15.70 -27.49 7.65
N GLY A 21 16.54 -27.83 6.67
CA GLY A 21 16.10 -28.22 5.33
C GLY A 21 15.44 -29.60 5.30
N LYS A 22 15.94 -30.56 6.10
CA LYS A 22 15.31 -31.87 6.28
C LYS A 22 13.90 -31.72 6.86
N MET A 23 13.76 -30.96 7.95
CA MET A 23 12.45 -30.65 8.55
C MET A 23 11.52 -29.93 7.57
N ALA A 24 12.02 -28.96 6.81
CA ALA A 24 11.22 -28.28 5.80
C ALA A 24 10.72 -29.23 4.70
N ASN A 25 11.54 -30.18 4.26
CA ASN A 25 11.15 -31.19 3.26
C ASN A 25 10.06 -32.14 3.81
N GLU A 26 10.14 -32.52 5.08
CA GLU A 26 9.10 -33.33 5.75
C GLU A 26 7.76 -32.57 5.79
N LEU A 27 7.78 -31.28 6.16
CA LEU A 27 6.57 -30.45 6.18
C LEU A 27 5.96 -30.28 4.78
N LEU A 28 6.80 -30.09 3.76
CA LEU A 28 6.34 -30.02 2.36
C LEU A 28 5.70 -31.34 1.93
N HIS A 29 6.31 -32.47 2.30
CA HIS A 29 5.77 -33.80 2.02
C HIS A 29 4.41 -34.01 2.70
N MET A 30 4.28 -33.65 3.98
CA MET A 30 3.01 -33.71 4.72
C MET A 30 1.92 -32.83 4.09
N ALA A 31 2.30 -31.70 3.50
CA ALA A 31 1.39 -30.81 2.77
C ALA A 31 1.04 -31.30 1.35
N GLY A 32 1.55 -32.47 0.93
CA GLY A 32 1.34 -33.02 -0.41
C GLY A 32 2.10 -32.28 -1.51
N LEU A 33 3.13 -31.50 -1.16
CA LEU A 33 3.92 -30.72 -2.09
C LEU A 33 5.21 -31.47 -2.45
N GLN A 34 5.40 -31.73 -3.75
CA GLN A 34 6.63 -32.32 -4.25
C GLN A 34 7.74 -31.28 -4.34
N ARG A 35 8.93 -31.60 -3.82
CA ARG A 35 10.10 -30.71 -3.85
C ARG A 35 10.46 -30.24 -5.27
N LEU A 36 10.28 -31.09 -6.27
CA LEU A 36 10.56 -30.79 -7.68
C LEU A 36 9.58 -29.76 -8.28
N ALA A 37 8.39 -29.63 -7.70
CA ALA A 37 7.40 -28.64 -8.12
C ALA A 37 7.63 -27.25 -7.49
N LEU A 38 8.70 -27.08 -6.70
CA LEU A 38 8.97 -25.87 -5.94
C LEU A 38 10.25 -25.20 -6.41
N LEU A 39 10.18 -23.90 -6.67
CA LEU A 39 11.36 -23.05 -6.73
C LEU A 39 11.84 -22.76 -5.30
N VAL A 40 13.02 -23.26 -4.95
CA VAL A 40 13.67 -22.97 -3.67
C VAL A 40 14.86 -22.04 -3.89
N LEU A 41 14.73 -20.82 -3.39
CA LEU A 41 15.76 -19.80 -3.45
C LEU A 41 16.06 -19.20 -2.08
N ASN A 42 17.24 -18.59 -1.98
CA ASN A 42 17.69 -17.80 -0.85
C ASN A 42 17.69 -16.31 -1.24
N ARG A 43 17.32 -15.44 -0.29
CA ARG A 43 17.30 -13.98 -0.51
C ARG A 43 18.71 -13.42 -0.71
N VAL A 44 19.70 -13.94 0.02
CA VAL A 44 21.12 -13.72 -0.27
C VAL A 44 21.78 -15.02 -0.73
N ARG A 45 22.85 -14.90 -1.52
CA ARG A 45 23.51 -16.07 -2.16
C ARG A 45 24.68 -16.65 -1.39
N CYS A 46 25.21 -15.88 -0.44
CA CYS A 46 26.38 -16.28 0.33
C CYS A 46 26.00 -16.46 1.80
N ARG A 47 26.61 -17.46 2.44
CA ARG A 47 26.47 -17.65 3.88
C ARG A 47 27.08 -16.46 4.62
N PRO A 48 26.30 -15.71 5.44
CA PRO A 48 26.86 -14.63 6.23
C PRO A 48 27.77 -15.20 7.34
N PRO A 49 28.84 -14.47 7.72
CA PRO A 49 29.67 -14.80 8.87
C PRO A 49 28.83 -15.17 10.09
N ARG A 50 29.17 -16.29 10.74
CA ARG A 50 28.46 -16.82 11.91
C ARG A 50 26.94 -17.01 11.73
N ASN A 51 26.47 -17.11 10.48
CA ASN A 51 25.05 -17.22 10.13
C ASN A 51 24.18 -16.00 10.53
N ARG A 52 24.77 -14.81 10.70
CA ARG A 52 24.04 -13.61 11.13
C ARG A 52 23.85 -12.62 9.98
N LEU A 53 22.77 -12.78 9.21
CA LEU A 53 22.44 -11.87 8.11
C LEU A 53 22.12 -10.44 8.59
N ALA A 54 21.57 -10.31 9.80
CA ALA A 54 21.23 -9.00 10.38
C ALA A 54 22.43 -8.07 10.54
N ASP A 55 23.64 -8.62 10.62
CA ASP A 55 24.90 -7.86 10.73
C ASP A 55 25.29 -7.22 9.37
N PHE A 56 24.63 -7.59 8.25
CA PHE A 56 24.96 -7.19 6.88
C PHE A 56 23.71 -6.76 6.09
N PRO A 57 23.04 -5.65 6.46
CA PRO A 57 21.80 -5.22 5.81
C PRO A 57 21.95 -4.93 4.31
N GLU A 58 23.12 -4.47 3.87
CA GLU A 58 23.47 -4.19 2.48
C GLU A 58 23.46 -5.43 1.59
N ALA A 59 23.68 -6.62 2.16
CA ALA A 59 23.72 -7.87 1.41
C ALA A 59 22.39 -8.18 0.72
N LEU A 60 21.27 -7.74 1.29
CA LEU A 60 19.94 -7.86 0.71
C LEU A 60 19.84 -7.09 -0.62
N ALA A 61 20.20 -5.81 -0.58
CA ALA A 61 20.13 -4.95 -1.77
C ALA A 61 21.09 -5.43 -2.87
N ALA A 62 22.29 -5.88 -2.50
CA ALA A 62 23.26 -6.43 -3.44
C ALA A 62 22.76 -7.71 -4.15
N CYS A 63 21.96 -8.52 -3.45
CA CYS A 63 21.45 -9.80 -3.97
C CYS A 63 20.07 -9.73 -4.61
N ASP A 64 19.33 -8.62 -4.44
CA ASP A 64 17.95 -8.49 -4.91
C ASP A 64 17.83 -8.70 -6.44
N GLN A 65 18.79 -8.23 -7.22
CA GLN A 65 18.80 -8.40 -8.69
C GLN A 65 18.75 -9.87 -9.12
N TRP A 66 19.47 -10.76 -8.43
CA TRP A 66 19.52 -12.19 -8.74
C TRP A 66 18.21 -12.88 -8.37
N THR A 67 17.64 -12.50 -7.23
CA THR A 67 16.33 -12.98 -6.78
C THR A 67 15.24 -12.59 -7.77
N ILE A 68 15.25 -11.35 -8.26
CA ILE A 68 14.31 -10.87 -9.29
C ILE A 68 14.50 -11.66 -10.59
N ALA A 69 15.74 -11.86 -11.03
CA ALA A 69 16.04 -12.60 -12.25
C ALA A 69 15.56 -14.07 -12.18
N GLU A 70 15.77 -14.77 -11.06
CA GLU A 70 15.28 -16.15 -10.88
C GLU A 70 13.76 -16.23 -10.83
N LEU A 71 13.11 -15.29 -10.17
CA LEU A 71 11.65 -15.22 -10.15
C LEU A 71 11.10 -14.93 -11.54
N ALA A 72 11.75 -14.07 -12.32
CA ALA A 72 11.35 -13.76 -13.69
C ALA A 72 11.60 -14.92 -14.66
N ALA A 73 12.70 -15.66 -14.48
CA ALA A 73 13.04 -16.83 -15.30
C ALA A 73 12.15 -18.04 -15.01
N TYR A 74 11.55 -18.10 -13.82
CA TYR A 74 10.57 -19.11 -13.48
C TYR A 74 9.22 -18.75 -14.14
N ASP A 75 9.03 -19.19 -15.38
CA ASP A 75 7.84 -18.99 -16.23
C ASP A 75 6.55 -19.69 -15.72
N GLY A 76 6.54 -20.11 -14.45
CA GLY A 76 5.40 -20.79 -13.85
C GLY A 76 4.32 -19.80 -13.40
N VAL A 77 3.05 -20.17 -13.55
CA VAL A 77 1.94 -19.51 -12.84
C VAL A 77 2.16 -19.67 -11.33
N HIS A 78 2.80 -18.68 -10.70
CA HIS A 78 3.09 -18.70 -9.27
C HIS A 78 1.78 -18.72 -8.47
N ARG A 79 1.46 -19.85 -7.84
CA ARG A 79 0.28 -19.96 -6.97
C ARG A 79 0.49 -19.37 -5.57
N GLY A 80 1.73 -19.10 -5.18
CA GLY A 80 2.08 -18.48 -3.90
C GLY A 80 3.57 -18.53 -3.59
N ALA A 81 3.97 -17.80 -2.55
CA ALA A 81 5.33 -17.83 -2.01
C ALA A 81 5.29 -17.99 -0.48
N VAL A 82 6.22 -18.78 0.06
CA VAL A 82 6.41 -18.95 1.50
C VAL A 82 7.79 -18.46 1.90
N LEU A 83 7.83 -17.59 2.91
CA LEU A 83 9.05 -17.11 3.56
C LEU A 83 9.34 -17.96 4.81
N MET A 84 10.54 -18.55 4.87
CA MET A 84 10.88 -19.52 5.92
C MET A 84 11.36 -18.88 7.24
N SER A 85 11.72 -17.60 7.27
CA SER A 85 12.14 -16.92 8.51
C SER A 85 10.99 -16.36 9.35
N ASN A 86 9.79 -16.35 8.78
CA ASN A 86 8.55 -15.99 9.47
C ASN A 86 7.43 -16.55 8.58
N ILE A 87 6.89 -17.74 8.91
CA ILE A 87 5.93 -18.45 8.04
C ILE A 87 4.69 -17.57 7.82
N ARG A 88 4.74 -16.79 6.74
CA ARG A 88 3.67 -15.97 6.22
C ARG A 88 3.46 -16.45 4.80
N GLY A 89 2.31 -17.08 4.55
CA GLY A 89 1.87 -17.41 3.21
C GLY A 89 1.42 -16.13 2.50
N TYR A 90 1.99 -15.84 1.34
CA TYR A 90 1.58 -14.72 0.52
C TYR A 90 0.82 -15.25 -0.69
N ALA A 91 -0.50 -15.05 -0.71
CA ALA A 91 -1.33 -15.35 -1.85
C ALA A 91 -1.10 -14.29 -2.95
N PRO A 92 -0.77 -14.69 -4.20
CA PRO A 92 -0.47 -13.78 -5.29
C PRO A 92 -1.56 -12.73 -5.43
N CYS A 93 -1.15 -11.51 -5.80
CA CYS A 93 -2.12 -10.49 -6.14
C CYS A 93 -2.97 -11.02 -7.30
N PRO A 94 -4.31 -11.03 -7.22
CA PRO A 94 -5.16 -11.47 -8.33
C PRO A 94 -4.92 -10.68 -9.63
N GLN A 95 -4.29 -9.51 -9.53
CA GLN A 95 -3.95 -8.64 -10.67
C GLN A 95 -2.52 -8.88 -11.19
N GLY A 96 -1.81 -9.91 -10.72
CA GLY A 96 -0.47 -10.28 -11.21
C GLY A 96 0.68 -9.35 -10.77
N HIS A 97 0.42 -8.37 -9.90
CA HIS A 97 1.49 -7.48 -9.41
C HIS A 97 2.56 -8.26 -8.63
N VAL A 98 3.81 -8.08 -9.02
CA VAL A 98 4.99 -8.64 -8.35
C VAL A 98 5.00 -8.23 -6.88
N PHE A 99 5.23 -9.20 -5.99
CA PHE A 99 5.37 -8.92 -4.57
C PHE A 99 6.63 -8.08 -4.32
N SER A 100 6.42 -6.82 -3.91
CA SER A 100 7.51 -5.97 -3.43
C SER A 100 8.08 -6.57 -2.14
N THR A 101 9.35 -6.96 -2.19
CA THR A 101 10.13 -7.41 -1.04
C THR A 101 10.49 -6.26 -0.08
N GLN A 102 10.40 -5.02 -0.55
CA GLN A 102 10.75 -3.80 0.19
C GLN A 102 9.74 -3.45 1.30
N ASN A 103 8.58 -4.12 1.37
CA ASN A 103 7.57 -3.88 2.40
C ASN A 103 7.25 -5.13 3.24
N PHE A 104 8.17 -6.10 3.31
CA PHE A 104 8.04 -7.22 4.22
C PHE A 104 8.04 -6.71 5.67
N GLY A 105 6.88 -6.77 6.33
CA GLY A 105 6.76 -6.65 7.78
C GLY A 105 6.60 -5.26 8.39
N VAL A 106 6.71 -4.16 7.64
CA VAL A 106 6.84 -2.81 8.24
C VAL A 106 5.55 -1.98 8.36
N THR A 107 4.37 -2.51 7.99
CA THR A 107 3.12 -1.76 8.24
C THR A 107 2.28 -2.45 9.30
N GLY A 108 2.47 -2.01 10.55
CA GLY A 108 1.57 -2.21 11.69
C GLY A 108 0.20 -1.55 11.47
N GLY A 109 -0.51 -1.96 10.42
CA GLY A 109 -1.83 -1.48 10.07
C GLY A 109 -2.93 -2.34 10.69
N LYS A 110 -3.12 -2.24 12.01
CA LYS A 110 -4.32 -2.52 12.87
C LYS A 110 -5.43 -3.52 12.47
N LYS A 111 -5.37 -4.35 11.43
CA LYS A 111 -6.41 -5.35 11.12
C LYS A 111 -5.80 -6.67 10.62
N PRO A 112 -5.82 -7.76 11.43
CA PRO A 112 -5.36 -9.07 10.97
C PRO A 112 -6.22 -9.56 9.78
N GLY A 113 -5.59 -10.24 8.81
CA GLY A 113 -6.28 -11.02 7.76
C GLY A 113 -6.55 -10.34 6.40
N ARG A 114 -6.19 -9.06 6.16
CA ARG A 114 -6.36 -8.45 4.83
C ARG A 114 -5.09 -8.49 3.98
N ARG A 115 -5.19 -9.11 2.80
CA ARG A 115 -4.17 -9.10 1.72
C ARG A 115 -3.81 -7.66 1.34
N PHE A 116 -2.56 -7.24 1.54
CA PHE A 116 -2.07 -5.88 1.29
C PHE A 116 -1.08 -5.86 0.11
N CYS A 117 -1.57 -5.54 -1.10
CA CYS A 117 -0.70 -5.13 -2.21
C CYS A 117 -0.63 -3.59 -2.23
N LYS A 118 0.58 -3.03 -2.12
CA LYS A 118 0.79 -1.57 -2.09
C LYS A 118 0.38 -0.89 -3.39
N VAL A 119 0.66 -1.50 -4.54
CA VAL A 119 0.23 -1.01 -5.86
C VAL A 119 -1.29 -0.94 -5.94
N CYS A 120 -1.99 -2.05 -5.66
CA CYS A 120 -3.46 -2.07 -5.62
C CYS A 120 -4.04 -1.14 -4.55
N ALA A 121 -3.38 -0.99 -3.40
CA ALA A 121 -3.82 -0.10 -2.34
C ALA A 121 -3.70 1.38 -2.75
N ASN A 122 -2.60 1.75 -3.40
CA ASN A 122 -2.39 3.09 -3.94
C ASN A 122 -3.38 3.37 -5.08
N ALA A 123 -3.57 2.44 -6.01
CA ALA A 123 -4.56 2.56 -7.09
C ALA A 123 -5.98 2.74 -6.54
N ARG A 124 -6.40 1.93 -5.56
CA ARG A 124 -7.69 2.09 -4.87
C ARG A 124 -7.83 3.41 -4.12
N ARG A 125 -6.73 3.96 -3.59
CA ARG A 125 -6.73 5.29 -2.93
C ARG A 125 -6.83 6.40 -3.97
N ALA A 126 -6.11 6.29 -5.08
CA ALA A 126 -6.16 7.24 -6.18
C ALA A 126 -7.57 7.31 -6.80
N LYS A 127 -8.20 6.15 -7.07
CA LYS A 127 -9.58 6.07 -7.56
C LYS A 127 -10.56 6.76 -6.61
N ARG A 128 -10.53 6.40 -5.32
CA ARG A 128 -11.41 7.01 -4.30
C ARG A 128 -11.20 8.53 -4.16
N ARG A 129 -9.95 9.00 -4.26
CA ARG A 129 -9.64 10.43 -4.24
C ARG A 129 -10.22 11.14 -5.47
N ALA A 130 -10.07 10.56 -6.66
CA ALA A 130 -10.65 11.12 -7.89
C ALA A 130 -12.19 11.20 -7.81
N GLU A 131 -12.83 10.13 -7.30
CA GLU A 131 -14.28 10.11 -7.07
C GLU A 131 -14.72 11.19 -6.05
N ALA A 132 -13.97 11.39 -4.98
CA ALA A 132 -14.25 12.43 -3.99
C ALA A 132 -14.06 13.85 -4.55
N ILE A 133 -13.03 14.07 -5.39
CA ILE A 133 -12.81 15.35 -6.08
C ILE A 133 -13.99 15.65 -7.01
N ALA A 134 -14.38 14.69 -7.85
CA ALA A 134 -15.50 14.82 -8.77
C ALA A 134 -16.81 15.10 -8.02
N TYR A 135 -17.02 14.41 -6.89
CA TYR A 135 -18.18 14.63 -6.04
C TYR A 135 -18.24 16.05 -5.46
N VAL A 136 -17.13 16.53 -4.89
CA VAL A 136 -17.06 17.90 -4.35
C VAL A 136 -17.24 18.93 -5.46
N ALA A 137 -16.68 18.70 -6.66
CA ALA A 137 -16.88 19.58 -7.80
C ALA A 137 -18.35 19.64 -8.23
N TRP A 138 -19.05 18.49 -8.25
CA TRP A 138 -20.49 18.43 -8.51
C TRP A 138 -21.31 19.17 -7.45
N ARG A 139 -20.91 19.10 -6.17
CA ARG A 139 -21.56 19.88 -5.08
C ARG A 139 -21.39 21.39 -5.23
N LYS A 140 -20.49 21.86 -6.10
CA LYS A 140 -20.30 23.28 -6.44
C LYS A 140 -21.10 23.71 -7.68
N ASP A 141 -21.92 22.82 -8.24
CA ASP A 141 -22.79 23.12 -9.40
C ASP A 141 -24.06 23.84 -8.96
N ALA A 142 -23.88 25.04 -8.41
CA ALA A 142 -24.93 25.92 -7.94
C ALA A 142 -24.42 27.37 -7.99
N PRO A 143 -25.31 28.38 -8.09
CA PRO A 143 -24.89 29.77 -8.15
C PRO A 143 -24.27 30.20 -6.81
N CYS A 144 -23.45 31.26 -6.87
CA CYS A 144 -22.93 31.89 -5.66
C CYS A 144 -24.08 32.40 -4.78
N ALA A 145 -24.05 32.06 -3.48
CA ALA A 145 -25.08 32.48 -2.54
C ALA A 145 -25.17 34.00 -2.35
N ASP A 146 -24.09 34.75 -2.65
CA ASP A 146 -24.05 36.21 -2.49
C ASP A 146 -24.40 36.95 -3.79
N CYS A 147 -23.72 36.63 -4.90
CA CYS A 147 -23.92 37.37 -6.16
C CYS A 147 -24.86 36.68 -7.16
N GLY A 148 -25.33 35.45 -6.89
CA GLY A 148 -26.26 34.72 -7.75
C GLY A 148 -25.67 34.19 -9.07
N THR A 149 -24.43 34.55 -9.41
CA THR A 149 -23.79 34.14 -10.66
C THR A 149 -23.26 32.70 -10.59
N PHE A 150 -23.41 31.97 -11.70
CA PHE A 150 -22.77 30.66 -11.89
C PHE A 150 -21.30 30.82 -12.29
N TYR A 151 -20.44 30.05 -11.65
CA TYR A 151 -19.02 29.98 -12.01
C TYR A 151 -18.55 28.54 -12.13
N PRO A 152 -17.47 28.28 -12.87
CA PRO A 152 -16.80 26.99 -12.85
C PRO A 152 -16.42 26.56 -11.43
N SER A 153 -16.45 25.26 -11.15
CA SER A 153 -16.22 24.69 -9.81
C SER A 153 -14.87 25.04 -9.17
N TYR A 154 -13.87 25.44 -9.95
CA TYR A 154 -12.56 25.90 -9.45
C TYR A 154 -12.55 27.37 -8.96
N VAL A 155 -13.58 28.16 -9.29
CA VAL A 155 -13.79 29.54 -8.79
C VAL A 155 -14.68 29.55 -7.54
N MET A 156 -15.47 28.49 -7.35
CA MET A 156 -16.42 28.35 -6.27
C MET A 156 -15.76 27.77 -5.02
N ASP A 157 -16.10 28.29 -3.84
CA ASP A 157 -15.59 27.89 -2.54
C ASP A 157 -16.74 27.61 -1.55
N PHE A 158 -16.48 26.70 -0.61
CA PHE A 158 -17.38 26.44 0.50
C PHE A 158 -16.94 27.27 1.70
N ASP A 159 -17.72 28.31 2.02
CA ASP A 159 -17.50 29.18 3.17
C ASP A 159 -18.21 28.60 4.39
N HIS A 160 -17.46 28.24 5.44
CA HIS A 160 -18.04 27.72 6.69
C HIS A 160 -18.74 28.85 7.44
N VAL A 161 -20.06 28.75 7.58
CA VAL A 161 -20.90 29.77 8.23
C VAL A 161 -21.57 29.28 9.51
N ARG A 162 -21.70 27.96 9.69
CA ARG A 162 -22.46 27.35 10.80
C ARG A 162 -21.74 26.12 11.36
N GLY A 163 -21.92 25.88 12.66
CA GLY A 163 -21.38 24.71 13.37
C GLY A 163 -19.85 24.72 13.53
N GLU A 164 -19.34 23.72 14.24
CA GLU A 164 -17.90 23.53 14.40
C GLU A 164 -17.28 22.91 13.15
N LYS A 165 -16.22 23.56 12.67
CA LYS A 165 -15.40 23.09 11.57
C LYS A 165 -14.50 21.97 12.06
N TRP A 166 -14.74 20.76 11.58
CA TRP A 166 -13.88 19.64 11.92
C TRP A 166 -12.56 19.73 11.15
N MET A 167 -12.64 19.96 9.83
CA MET A 167 -11.49 20.05 8.93
C MET A 167 -11.84 20.78 7.63
N LYS A 168 -10.82 21.17 6.85
CA LYS A 168 -11.06 21.66 5.48
C LYS A 168 -11.52 20.51 4.58
N LEU A 169 -12.47 20.78 3.66
CA LEU A 169 -12.93 19.79 2.67
C LEU A 169 -11.78 19.18 1.84
N SER A 170 -10.74 19.97 1.52
CA SER A 170 -9.55 19.47 0.83
C SER A 170 -8.79 18.37 1.62
N GLN A 171 -8.77 18.48 2.95
CA GLN A 171 -8.17 17.48 3.83
C GLN A 171 -9.05 16.22 3.92
N LEU A 172 -10.37 16.38 3.94
CA LEU A 172 -11.33 15.27 3.92
C LEU A 172 -11.22 14.46 2.61
N VAL A 173 -11.12 15.13 1.47
CA VAL A 173 -10.88 14.51 0.16
C VAL A 173 -9.56 13.73 0.15
N THR A 174 -8.48 14.32 0.69
CA THR A 174 -7.17 13.66 0.79
C THR A 174 -7.21 12.41 1.67
N ARG A 175 -8.02 12.44 2.73
CA ARG A 175 -8.23 11.31 3.64
C ARG A 175 -9.17 10.23 3.08
N SER A 176 -9.78 10.46 1.91
CA SER A 176 -10.71 9.52 1.27
C SER A 176 -11.85 9.10 2.20
N VAL A 177 -12.46 10.08 2.89
CA VAL A 177 -13.62 9.87 3.77
C VAL A 177 -14.87 9.49 2.96
N THR A 178 -15.93 9.05 3.64
CA THR A 178 -17.19 8.66 2.98
C THR A 178 -17.95 9.88 2.44
N ARG A 179 -18.86 9.67 1.48
CA ARG A 179 -19.73 10.74 0.95
C ARG A 179 -20.58 11.38 2.05
N ALA A 180 -21.16 10.57 2.94
CA ALA A 180 -21.94 11.06 4.07
C ALA A 180 -21.13 12.03 4.97
N THR A 181 -19.83 11.77 5.16
CA THR A 181 -18.95 12.68 5.90
C THR A 181 -18.69 13.98 5.13
N LEU A 182 -18.54 13.92 3.81
CA LEU A 182 -18.41 15.13 2.98
C LEU A 182 -19.69 15.95 3.03
N ASP A 183 -20.85 15.31 2.91
CA ASP A 183 -22.16 15.99 2.94
C ASP A 183 -22.42 16.66 4.29
N ALA A 184 -22.11 15.97 5.39
CA ALA A 184 -22.24 16.53 6.72
C ALA A 184 -21.36 17.78 6.91
N GLU A 185 -20.17 17.82 6.30
CA GLU A 185 -19.31 19.01 6.36
C GLU A 185 -19.75 20.10 5.37
N ILE A 186 -20.21 19.73 4.16
CA ILE A 186 -20.73 20.68 3.16
C ILE A 186 -22.01 21.36 3.65
N ALA A 187 -22.88 20.65 4.37
CA ALA A 187 -24.11 21.21 4.94
C ALA A 187 -23.83 22.38 5.91
N LYS A 188 -22.60 22.48 6.44
CA LYS A 188 -22.16 23.56 7.32
C LYS A 188 -21.65 24.79 6.56
N CYS A 189 -21.59 24.73 5.24
CA CYS A 189 -21.04 25.76 4.40
C CYS A 189 -22.12 26.43 3.55
N ASP A 190 -21.87 27.66 3.16
CA ASP A 190 -22.51 28.29 2.00
C ASP A 190 -21.58 28.17 0.79
N LEU A 191 -22.16 28.01 -0.39
CA LEU A 191 -21.42 27.99 -1.64
C LEU A 191 -21.30 29.41 -2.17
N VAL A 192 -20.09 29.94 -2.26
CA VAL A 192 -19.80 31.32 -2.68
C VAL A 192 -18.66 31.36 -3.69
N CYS A 193 -18.60 32.38 -4.54
CA CYS A 193 -17.45 32.56 -5.43
C CYS A 193 -16.22 33.09 -4.65
N ALA A 194 -15.03 32.90 -5.21
CA ALA A 194 -13.77 33.31 -4.57
C ALA A 194 -13.72 34.80 -4.19
N ASN A 195 -14.37 35.69 -4.95
CA ASN A 195 -14.40 37.12 -4.65
C ASN A 195 -15.31 37.41 -3.45
N CYS A 196 -16.56 36.96 -3.48
CA CYS A 196 -17.50 37.12 -2.36
C CYS A 196 -16.97 36.46 -1.08
N HIS A 197 -16.33 35.29 -1.19
CA HIS A 197 -15.69 34.62 -0.05
C HIS A 197 -14.57 35.47 0.58
N ARG A 198 -13.74 36.14 -0.24
CA ARG A 198 -12.69 37.04 0.24
C ARG A 198 -13.28 38.29 0.90
N GLU A 199 -14.33 38.87 0.33
CA GLU A 199 -15.05 39.99 0.94
C GLU A 199 -15.64 39.61 2.30
N ARG A 200 -16.32 38.45 2.40
CA ARG A 200 -16.82 37.90 3.68
C ARG A 200 -15.69 37.78 4.71
N THR A 201 -14.54 37.26 4.29
CA THR A 201 -13.38 37.08 5.17
C THR A 201 -12.86 38.42 5.69
N GLN A 202 -12.76 39.45 4.84
CA GLN A 202 -12.33 40.78 5.26
C GLN A 202 -13.34 41.44 6.19
N ARG A 203 -14.64 41.37 5.89
CA ARG A 203 -15.70 41.91 6.75
C ARG A 203 -15.67 41.29 8.15
N ARG A 204 -15.45 39.98 8.27
CA ARG A 204 -15.33 39.28 9.55
C ARG A 204 -14.07 39.63 10.35
N ARG A 205 -13.01 40.10 9.70
CA ARG A 205 -11.76 40.54 10.37
C ARG A 205 -11.82 41.99 10.82
N ALA A 206 -12.63 42.80 10.14
CA ALA A 206 -12.82 44.21 10.43
C ALA A 206 -13.90 44.47 11.50
N ALA A 207 -14.77 43.48 11.76
CA ALA A 207 -15.74 43.47 12.86
C ALA A 207 -15.11 42.90 14.14
#